data_AF-A0A225UM40-F1
#
_entry.id   AF-A0A225UM40-F1
#
_cell.length_a   1.000
_cell.length_b   1.000
_cell.length_c   1.000
_cell.angle_alpha   90.00
_cell.angle_beta   90.00
_cell.angle_gamma   90.00
#
_symmetry.space_group_name_H-M   'P 1'
#
loop_
_entity.id
_entity.type
_entity.pdbx_description
1 polymer ?
#
loop_
_entity_poly.entity_id
_entity_poly.type
_entity_poly.pdbx_seq_one_letter_code
_entity_poly.pdbx_strand_id
1 'polypeptide(L)'
;MITMPSPTIEQDVNLLVVGFDGSARVRRSGGAYSAVVWKLPEWTVVEAMSEYMPDLTVNEAEYRGLILGFDLLSTLDRGRVVICCDSNLVIRHMQSEMDCKAPGLQLLRQKALNRLRSWPKHEFPHVKREWNQSADKLASAALQREESEIVTSEDDRQD
;
A
#
# COMPACT_ATOMS: atom_id res chain seq x y z
N MET A 1 24.80 -21.68 -33.29
CA MET A 1 24.34 -20.47 -32.56
C MET A 1 23.28 -20.93 -31.59
N ILE A 2 23.49 -20.73 -30.29
CA ILE A 2 22.48 -21.03 -29.27
C ILE A 2 21.59 -19.79 -29.18
N THR A 3 20.39 -19.86 -29.74
CA THR A 3 19.34 -18.87 -29.51
C THR A 3 18.91 -19.02 -28.06
N MET A 4 19.26 -18.05 -27.22
CA MET A 4 18.64 -17.93 -25.90
C MET A 4 17.21 -17.41 -26.11
N PRO A 5 16.18 -18.05 -25.55
CA PRO A 5 14.84 -17.48 -25.59
C PRO A 5 14.89 -16.13 -24.87
N SER A 6 14.40 -15.08 -25.54
CA SER A 6 14.07 -13.83 -24.87
C SER A 6 13.19 -14.16 -23.68
N PRO A 7 13.45 -13.65 -22.45
CA PRO A 7 12.57 -13.85 -21.33
C PRO A 7 11.24 -13.20 -21.68
N THR A 8 10.33 -14.01 -22.21
CA THR A 8 8.97 -13.64 -22.49
C THR A 8 8.32 -13.59 -21.13
N ILE A 9 8.35 -12.43 -20.49
CA ILE A 9 7.37 -12.13 -19.46
C ILE A 9 6.05 -12.31 -20.19
N GLU A 10 5.32 -13.39 -19.90
CA GLU A 10 3.98 -13.62 -20.44
C GLU A 10 3.20 -12.32 -20.23
N GLN A 11 2.81 -11.67 -21.32
CA GLN A 11 2.12 -10.37 -21.30
C GLN A 11 0.73 -10.45 -20.63
N ASP A 12 0.32 -11.65 -20.18
CA ASP A 12 -0.94 -11.95 -19.51
C ASP A 12 -0.92 -11.82 -17.99
N VAL A 13 0.20 -11.44 -17.36
CA VAL A 13 0.20 -11.15 -15.92
C VAL A 13 -0.30 -9.73 -15.65
N ASN A 14 -1.62 -9.58 -15.48
CA ASN A 14 -2.20 -8.44 -14.76
C ASN A 14 -1.57 -8.39 -13.35
N LEU A 15 -0.54 -7.57 -13.21
CA LEU A 15 0.19 -7.36 -11.97
C LEU A 15 -0.32 -6.09 -11.31
N LEU A 16 -0.83 -6.25 -10.08
CA LEU A 16 -1.18 -5.12 -9.23
C LEU A 16 0.00 -4.77 -8.35
N VAL A 17 0.32 -3.48 -8.27
CA VAL A 17 1.30 -2.96 -7.33
C VAL A 17 0.54 -2.07 -6.34
N VAL A 18 0.75 -2.27 -5.05
CA VAL A 18 0.14 -1.47 -3.99
C VAL A 18 1.25 -0.78 -3.21
N GLY A 19 1.25 0.54 -3.24
CA GLY A 19 2.09 1.38 -2.40
C GLY A 19 1.24 1.93 -1.27
N PHE A 20 1.75 1.91 -0.05
CA PHE A 20 1.06 2.49 1.09
C PHE A 20 2.03 3.29 1.94
N ASP A 21 1.50 4.27 2.66
CA ASP A 21 2.27 5.05 3.62
C ASP A 21 1.40 5.53 4.80
N GLY A 22 2.06 5.94 5.87
CA GLY A 22 1.44 6.47 7.08
C GLY A 22 2.24 7.61 7.69
N SER A 23 1.56 8.72 8.00
CA SER A 23 2.16 9.89 8.63
C SER A 23 1.40 10.25 9.90
N ALA A 24 2.11 10.66 10.95
CA ALA A 24 1.48 11.08 12.20
C ALA A 24 2.25 12.22 12.88
N ARG A 25 1.51 13.10 13.56
CA ARG A 25 2.10 14.20 14.34
C ARG A 25 2.71 13.66 15.64
N VAL A 26 3.86 14.23 16.03
CA VAL A 26 4.63 13.82 17.22
C VAL A 26 3.80 13.83 18.51
N ARG A 27 2.84 14.76 18.64
CA ARG A 27 1.99 14.89 19.84
C ARG A 27 0.71 14.03 19.81
N ARG A 28 0.63 13.01 18.93
CA ARG A 28 -0.58 12.21 18.66
C ARG A 28 -1.83 13.03 18.32
N SER A 29 -1.69 14.29 17.92
CA SER A 29 -2.83 15.16 17.60
C SER A 29 -3.48 14.86 16.25
N GLY A 30 -3.09 13.78 15.58
CA GLY A 30 -3.60 13.39 14.26
C GLY A 30 -2.59 12.55 13.49
N GLY A 31 -3.10 11.59 12.74
CA GLY A 31 -2.36 10.86 11.72
C GLY A 31 -3.19 10.66 10.48
N ALA A 32 -2.53 10.35 9.39
CA ALA A 32 -3.17 10.01 8.14
C ALA A 32 -2.41 8.88 7.48
N TYR A 33 -3.11 8.13 6.64
CA TYR A 33 -2.55 7.00 5.92
C TYR A 33 -3.12 6.96 4.52
N SER A 34 -2.39 6.35 3.60
CA SER A 34 -2.76 6.28 2.21
C SER A 34 -2.39 4.95 1.59
N ALA A 35 -3.07 4.64 0.49
CA ALA A 35 -2.72 3.55 -0.40
C ALA A 35 -2.97 3.96 -1.85
N VAL A 36 -2.15 3.44 -2.75
CA VAL A 36 -2.29 3.59 -4.20
C VAL A 36 -2.13 2.23 -4.84
N VAL A 37 -3.05 1.89 -5.73
CA VAL A 37 -3.02 0.67 -6.53
C VAL A 37 -2.70 1.02 -7.98
N TRP A 38 -1.65 0.41 -8.52
CA TRP A 38 -1.29 0.51 -9.93
C TRP A 38 -1.51 -0.81 -10.65
N LYS A 39 -1.83 -0.72 -11.95
CA LYS A 39 -1.88 -1.85 -12.86
C LYS A 39 -0.73 -1.78 -13.86
N LEU A 40 0.04 -2.85 -13.95
CA LEU A 40 1.10 -3.03 -14.94
C LEU A 40 0.59 -3.75 -16.20
N PRO A 41 1.27 -3.58 -17.35
CA PRO A 41 2.54 -2.87 -17.54
C PRO A 41 2.44 -1.35 -17.71
N GLU A 42 1.24 -0.78 -17.86
CA GLU A 42 1.05 0.63 -18.19
C GLU A 42 1.26 1.59 -17.02
N TRP A 43 1.43 1.07 -15.79
CA TRP A 43 1.54 1.85 -14.55
C TRP A 43 0.34 2.80 -14.35
N THR A 44 -0.84 2.36 -14.75
CA THR A 44 -2.08 3.13 -14.56
C THR A 44 -2.50 3.05 -13.10
N VAL A 45 -2.81 4.21 -12.50
CA VAL A 45 -3.44 4.25 -11.19
C VAL A 45 -4.84 3.67 -11.35
N VAL A 46 -5.17 2.61 -10.64
CA VAL A 46 -6.52 2.03 -10.61
C VAL A 46 -7.35 2.80 -9.60
N GLU A 47 -6.81 2.92 -8.39
CA GLU A 47 -7.46 3.59 -7.27
C GLU A 47 -6.40 4.08 -6.30
N ALA A 48 -6.63 5.22 -5.69
CA ALA A 48 -5.82 5.77 -4.64
C ALA A 48 -6.73 6.36 -3.56
N MET A 49 -6.35 6.19 -2.31
CA MET A 49 -7.14 6.70 -1.20
C MET A 49 -6.23 7.15 -0.07
N SER A 50 -6.70 8.13 0.69
CA SER A 50 -6.09 8.57 1.93
C SER A 50 -7.16 8.84 2.97
N GLU A 51 -6.83 8.60 4.23
CA GLU A 51 -7.72 8.87 5.35
C GLU A 51 -6.98 9.58 6.48
N TYR A 52 -7.68 10.52 7.11
CA TYR A 52 -7.24 11.15 8.35
C TYR A 52 -7.93 10.48 9.56
N MET A 53 -7.18 10.31 10.65
CA MET A 53 -7.69 9.80 11.91
C MET A 53 -6.99 10.46 13.11
N PRO A 54 -7.74 10.89 14.14
CA PRO A 54 -7.14 11.38 15.37
C PRO A 54 -6.37 10.26 16.11
N ASP A 55 -5.39 10.66 16.92
CA ASP A 55 -4.72 9.78 17.89
C ASP A 55 -3.96 8.56 17.33
N LEU A 56 -3.40 8.66 16.12
CA LEU A 56 -2.52 7.62 15.58
C LEU A 56 -1.03 7.86 15.90
N THR A 57 -0.31 6.76 16.15
CA THR A 57 1.15 6.71 15.99
C THR A 57 1.52 6.48 14.52
N VAL A 58 2.77 6.80 14.14
CA VAL A 58 3.27 6.56 12.77
C VAL A 58 3.13 5.08 12.38
N ASN A 59 3.53 4.15 13.25
CA ASN A 59 3.42 2.72 12.97
C ASN A 59 1.95 2.26 12.79
N GLU A 60 1.02 2.80 13.58
CA GLU A 60 -0.40 2.50 13.41
C GLU A 60 -0.94 3.08 12.09
N ALA A 61 -0.49 4.27 11.70
CA ALA A 61 -0.83 4.87 10.41
C ALA A 61 -0.30 4.01 9.24
N GLU A 62 0.96 3.56 9.28
CA GLU A 62 1.52 2.70 8.22
C GLU A 62 0.74 1.38 8.10
N TYR A 63 0.40 0.73 9.22
CA TYR A 63 -0.44 -0.47 9.21
C TYR A 63 -1.84 -0.22 8.65
N ARG A 64 -2.42 0.95 8.95
CA ARG A 64 -3.71 1.34 8.40
C ARG A 64 -3.62 1.63 6.91
N GLY A 65 -2.54 2.22 6.42
CA GLY A 65 -2.26 2.36 4.99
C GLY A 65 -2.20 1.00 4.30
N LEU A 66 -1.53 0.01 4.91
CA LEU A 66 -1.53 -1.36 4.38
C LEU A 66 -2.94 -1.98 4.32
N ILE A 67 -3.74 -1.79 5.38
CA ILE A 67 -5.13 -2.30 5.41
C ILE A 67 -5.97 -1.61 4.35
N LEU A 68 -5.83 -0.29 4.22
CA LEU A 68 -6.49 0.50 3.18
C LEU A 68 -6.14 -0.03 1.79
N GLY A 69 -4.86 -0.34 1.54
CA GLY A 69 -4.43 -0.98 0.29
C GLY A 69 -5.15 -2.32 0.03
N PHE A 70 -5.38 -3.14 1.06
CA PHE A 70 -6.20 -4.35 0.91
C PHE A 70 -7.69 -4.07 0.69
N ASP A 71 -8.22 -2.98 1.24
CA ASP A 71 -9.59 -2.55 0.98
C ASP A 71 -9.74 -2.14 -0.50
N LEU A 72 -8.80 -1.36 -1.05
CA LEU A 72 -8.79 -1.00 -2.49
C LEU A 72 -8.65 -2.23 -3.39
N LEU A 73 -7.84 -3.21 -2.99
CA LEU A 73 -7.72 -4.48 -3.72
C LEU A 73 -9.00 -5.33 -3.69
N SER A 74 -9.91 -5.11 -2.75
CA SER A 74 -11.06 -6.00 -2.53
C SER A 74 -12.10 -5.95 -3.66
N THR A 75 -12.11 -4.86 -4.43
CA THR A 75 -12.98 -4.63 -5.58
C THR A 75 -12.37 -5.12 -6.89
N LEU A 76 -11.09 -5.52 -6.89
CA LEU A 76 -10.33 -5.87 -8.09
C LEU A 76 -10.22 -7.38 -8.31
N ASP A 77 -10.02 -7.76 -9.57
CA ASP A 77 -9.79 -9.15 -9.95
C ASP A 77 -8.50 -9.69 -9.31
N ARG A 78 -8.61 -10.88 -8.72
CA ARG A 78 -7.53 -11.53 -8.00
C ARG A 78 -6.46 -12.02 -8.98
N GLY A 79 -5.23 -11.56 -8.76
CA GLY A 79 -4.07 -11.88 -9.59
C GLY A 79 -2.79 -11.98 -8.76
N ARG A 80 -1.66 -11.59 -9.36
CA ARG A 80 -0.41 -11.36 -8.62
C ARG A 80 -0.41 -9.95 -8.06
N VAL A 81 0.00 -9.80 -6.81
CA VAL A 81 0.11 -8.48 -6.16
C VAL A 81 1.50 -8.27 -5.57
N VAL A 82 2.03 -7.07 -5.72
CA VAL A 82 3.26 -6.63 -5.04
C VAL A 82 2.88 -5.49 -4.11
N ILE A 83 3.11 -5.65 -2.82
CA ILE A 83 2.73 -4.68 -1.79
C ILE A 83 4.00 -4.07 -1.22
N CYS A 84 4.27 -2.80 -1.53
CA CYS A 84 5.51 -2.12 -1.19
C CYS A 84 5.29 -0.93 -0.24
N CYS A 85 6.28 -0.68 0.61
CA CYS A 85 6.43 0.58 1.35
C CYS A 85 7.89 0.76 1.77
N ASP A 86 8.22 1.95 2.27
CA ASP A 86 9.53 2.28 2.83
C ASP A 86 9.66 2.00 4.34
N SER A 87 8.59 1.54 4.99
CA SER A 87 8.63 1.05 6.37
C SER A 87 9.20 -0.36 6.47
N ASN A 88 10.44 -0.44 6.95
CA ASN A 88 11.09 -1.72 7.22
C ASN A 88 10.36 -2.51 8.33
N LEU A 89 9.69 -1.83 9.27
CA LEU A 89 8.98 -2.49 10.37
C LEU A 89 7.77 -3.29 9.85
N VAL A 90 6.91 -2.64 9.05
CA VAL A 90 5.68 -3.27 8.55
C VAL A 90 6.03 -4.40 7.58
N ILE A 91 6.96 -4.17 6.66
CA ILE A 91 7.39 -5.19 5.69
C ILE A 91 7.92 -6.44 6.40
N ARG A 92 8.85 -6.29 7.34
CA ARG A 92 9.44 -7.43 8.07
C ARG A 92 8.45 -8.15 8.96
N HIS A 93 7.48 -7.44 9.56
CA HIS A 93 6.39 -8.08 10.29
C HIS A 93 5.47 -8.90 9.37
N MET A 94 5.16 -8.41 8.18
CA MET A 94 4.30 -9.12 7.21
C MET A 94 5.01 -10.33 6.60
N GLN A 95 6.32 -10.24 6.38
CA GLN A 95 7.17 -11.36 5.97
C GLN A 95 7.47 -12.36 7.10
N SER A 96 7.04 -12.07 8.34
CA SER A 96 7.33 -12.88 9.55
C SER A 96 8.82 -13.00 9.87
N GLU A 97 9.63 -12.03 9.46
CA GLU A 97 11.06 -11.95 9.80
C GLU A 97 11.31 -11.33 11.19
N MET A 98 10.30 -10.68 11.75
CA MET A 98 10.37 -9.99 13.03
C MET A 98 9.05 -10.09 13.78
N ASP A 99 9.15 -10.29 15.09
CA ASP A 99 7.99 -10.38 15.98
C ASP A 99 7.35 -9.01 16.23
N CYS A 100 6.06 -8.91 15.97
CA CYS A 100 5.25 -7.78 16.39
C CYS A 100 4.84 -7.94 17.86
N LYS A 101 5.43 -7.15 18.77
CA LYS A 101 5.20 -7.29 20.23
C LYS A 101 4.11 -6.37 20.80
N ALA A 102 3.84 -5.25 20.15
CA ALA A 102 2.87 -4.27 20.63
C ALA A 102 1.43 -4.78 20.40
N PRO A 103 0.56 -4.89 21.42
CA PRO A 103 -0.78 -5.48 21.27
C PRO A 103 -1.65 -4.82 20.18
N GLY A 104 -1.60 -3.48 20.08
CA GLY A 104 -2.33 -2.75 19.03
C GLY A 104 -1.86 -3.12 17.62
N LEU A 105 -0.54 -3.21 17.42
CA LEU A 105 0.05 -3.59 16.14
C LEU A 105 -0.17 -5.08 15.83
N GLN A 106 -0.22 -5.96 16.83
CA GLN A 106 -0.58 -7.37 16.62
C GLN A 106 -1.98 -7.51 16.04
N LEU A 107 -2.93 -6.72 16.54
CA LEU A 107 -4.29 -6.73 16.04
C LEU A 107 -4.38 -6.22 14.59
N LEU A 108 -3.64 -5.15 14.26
CA LEU A 108 -3.55 -4.63 12.89
C LEU A 108 -2.85 -5.62 11.95
N ARG A 109 -1.76 -6.25 12.39
CA ARG A 109 -1.08 -7.32 11.64
C ARG A 109 -2.01 -8.50 11.37
N GLN A 110 -2.78 -8.93 12.36
CA GLN A 110 -3.72 -10.03 12.18
C GLN A 110 -4.81 -9.67 11.15
N LYS A 111 -5.33 -8.43 11.18
CA LYS A 111 -6.27 -7.94 10.16
C LYS A 111 -5.64 -7.98 8.76
N ALA A 112 -4.43 -7.45 8.60
CA ALA A 112 -3.70 -7.47 7.34
C ALA A 112 -3.47 -8.91 6.83
N LEU A 113 -3.02 -9.82 7.69
CA LEU A 113 -2.81 -11.23 7.34
C LEU A 113 -4.11 -11.93 6.93
N ASN A 114 -5.24 -11.62 7.56
CA ASN A 114 -6.53 -12.19 7.19
C ASN A 114 -6.95 -11.77 5.77
N ARG A 115 -6.69 -10.51 5.39
CA ARG A 115 -6.97 -10.00 4.03
C ARG A 115 -6.00 -10.60 3.01
N LEU A 116 -4.73 -10.75 3.38
CA LEU A 116 -3.69 -11.34 2.55
C LEU A 116 -4.00 -12.79 2.12
N ARG A 117 -4.79 -13.55 2.90
CA ARG A 117 -5.21 -14.92 2.53
C ARG A 117 -5.92 -14.98 1.17
N SER A 118 -6.54 -13.88 0.72
CA SER A 118 -7.19 -13.79 -0.58
C SER A 118 -6.21 -13.62 -1.76
N TRP A 119 -4.93 -13.38 -1.47
CA TRP A 119 -3.87 -13.07 -2.42
C TRP A 119 -2.72 -14.07 -2.28
N PRO A 120 -2.87 -15.32 -2.76
CA PRO A 120 -1.82 -16.34 -2.59
C PRO A 120 -0.53 -16.04 -3.35
N LYS A 121 -0.60 -15.23 -4.42
CA LYS A 121 0.54 -14.77 -5.21
C LYS A 121 0.88 -13.33 -4.81
N HIS A 122 1.59 -13.15 -3.70
CA HIS A 122 1.94 -11.84 -3.17
C HIS A 122 3.44 -11.70 -2.86
N GLU A 123 3.93 -10.47 -2.91
CA GLU A 123 5.29 -10.10 -2.49
C GLU A 123 5.25 -8.83 -1.64
N PHE A 124 6.17 -8.71 -0.69
CA PHE A 124 6.32 -7.54 0.19
C PHE A 124 7.71 -6.92 0.08
N PRO A 125 8.09 -6.28 -1.04
CA PRO A 125 9.40 -5.64 -1.13
C PRO A 125 9.44 -4.36 -0.29
N HIS A 126 10.52 -4.21 0.49
CA HIS A 126 10.91 -2.90 1.01
C HIS A 126 11.44 -2.05 -0.14
N VAL A 127 10.96 -0.82 -0.26
CA VAL A 127 11.40 0.13 -1.29
C VAL A 127 12.02 1.36 -0.67
N LYS A 128 12.88 2.06 -1.41
CA LYS A 128 13.38 3.36 -0.98
C LYS A 128 12.24 4.38 -0.99
N ARG A 129 12.27 5.34 -0.07
CA ARG A 129 11.27 6.41 0.04
C ARG A 129 11.02 7.17 -1.26
N GLU A 130 12.05 7.36 -2.09
CA GLU A 130 11.93 8.00 -3.41
C GLU A 130 10.98 7.26 -4.37
N TRP A 131 10.76 5.95 -4.18
CA TRP A 131 9.82 5.13 -4.96
C TRP A 131 8.42 5.08 -4.34
N ASN A 132 8.27 5.42 -3.06
CA ASN A 132 6.98 5.45 -2.35
C ASN A 132 6.35 6.86 -2.30
N GLN A 133 6.86 7.81 -3.10
CA GLN A 133 6.47 9.22 -3.04
C GLN A 133 4.97 9.47 -3.27
N SER A 134 4.30 8.66 -4.08
CA SER A 134 2.88 8.86 -4.36
C SER A 134 2.02 8.62 -3.12
N ALA A 135 2.29 7.54 -2.38
CA ALA A 135 1.59 7.25 -1.13
C ALA A 135 1.99 8.28 -0.05
N ASP A 136 3.28 8.61 0.09
CA ASP A 136 3.77 9.60 1.05
C ASP A 136 3.15 10.99 0.87
N LYS A 137 3.02 11.44 -0.39
CA LYS A 137 2.34 12.69 -0.71
C LYS A 137 0.86 12.67 -0.32
N LEU A 138 0.15 11.59 -0.60
CA LEU A 138 -1.26 11.45 -0.25
C LEU A 138 -1.46 11.45 1.27
N ALA A 139 -0.66 10.68 2.02
CA ALA A 139 -0.75 10.65 3.48
C ALA A 139 -0.40 12.00 4.10
N SER A 140 0.65 12.66 3.60
CA SER A 140 1.06 13.99 4.08
C SER A 140 0.01 15.07 3.77
N ALA A 141 -0.61 15.01 2.58
CA ALA A 141 -1.68 15.91 2.18
C ALA A 141 -2.93 15.74 3.06
N ALA A 142 -3.36 14.50 3.30
CA ALA A 142 -4.46 14.19 4.20
C ALA A 142 -4.17 14.65 5.64
N LEU A 143 -2.93 14.49 6.13
CA LEU A 143 -2.54 14.98 7.45
C LEU A 143 -2.52 16.52 7.56
N GLN A 144 -2.21 17.20 6.46
CA GLN A 144 -2.19 18.66 6.40
C GLN A 144 -3.61 19.24 6.36
N ARG A 145 -4.51 18.61 5.59
CA ARG A 145 -5.92 19.02 5.47
C ARG A 145 -6.80 18.53 6.61
N GLU A 146 -6.36 17.48 7.31
CA GLU A 146 -7.15 16.75 8.30
C GLU A 146 -8.43 16.14 7.69
N GLU A 147 -8.33 15.73 6.43
CA GLU A 147 -9.44 15.24 5.60
C GLU A 147 -9.02 13.96 4.86
N SER A 148 -10.02 13.13 4.53
CA SER A 148 -9.87 11.91 3.74
C SER A 148 -10.18 12.19 2.27
N GLU A 149 -9.46 11.56 1.35
CA GLU A 149 -9.58 11.79 -0.10
C GLU A 149 -9.54 10.46 -0.86
N ILE A 150 -10.43 10.29 -1.84
CA ILE A 150 -10.45 9.17 -2.78
C ILE A 150 -10.12 9.73 -4.16
N VAL A 151 -9.16 9.13 -4.84
CA VAL A 151 -8.70 9.51 -6.17
C VAL A 151 -8.85 8.30 -7.10
N THR A 152 -9.74 8.39 -8.07
CA THR A 152 -9.95 7.38 -9.12
C THR A 152 -9.54 7.96 -10.48
N SER A 153 -8.87 7.17 -11.31
CA SER A 153 -8.27 7.66 -12.56
C SER A 153 -9.23 7.90 -13.74
N GLU A 154 -10.55 7.96 -13.49
CA GLU A 154 -11.54 8.20 -14.55
C GLU A 154 -11.95 9.68 -14.73
N ASP A 155 -11.57 10.59 -13.82
CA ASP A 155 -12.17 11.95 -13.75
C ASP A 155 -11.23 13.16 -13.99
N ASP A 156 -10.13 12.98 -14.74
CA ASP A 156 -9.41 14.11 -15.38
C ASP A 156 -9.70 14.16 -16.92
N ARG A 157 -10.87 13.69 -17.35
CA ARG A 157 -11.33 13.70 -18.76
C ARG A 157 -12.46 14.69 -19.06
N GLN A 158 -12.61 15.75 -18.29
CA GLN A 158 -13.41 16.90 -18.71
C GLN A 158 -12.99 18.18 -18.01
N ASP A 159 -12.18 18.97 -18.71
CA ASP A 159 -12.37 20.41 -18.92
C ASP A 159 -11.81 20.80 -20.29
#